data_AF-A0A1H9PXM3-F1
#
_entry.id   AF-A0A1H9PXM3-F1
#
_cell.length_a   1.000
_cell.length_b   1.000
_cell.length_c   1.000
_cell.angle_alpha   90.00
_cell.angle_beta   90.00
_cell.angle_gamma   90.00
#
_symmetry.space_group_name_H-M   'P 1'
#
loop_
_entity.id
_entity.type
_entity.pdbx_description
1 polymer ?
#
loop_
_entity_poly.entity_id
_entity_poly.type
_entity_poly.pdbx_seq_one_letter_code
_entity_poly.pdbx_strand_id
1 'polypeptide(L)'
;MSDAPVPSLLTEIERDLLDGMPVADVLRKLIVLGGRAGSSELRDWASQELRGYADVLVDDLPDYRKIPAIIQLDAIVGAGGVSHLTIAPHELPEQAREHIKNQVLFFQGIGEIQAMIDGSGEGKTVRVSLPGERVLAQWMDKASGNPYQHINAIYWSVSASALEGLVDQVRTRLAELLGELRAVTPANADAPTASQAANAVNIVIHGKGNRVNVAHADGESASASVKVDQSADGPFWTLGRRIGAIVVGLATVAATVIAWWQFQGSA
;
A
#
# COMPACT_ATOMS: atom_id res chain seq x y z
N MET A 1 1.40 19.75 46.41
CA MET A 1 1.59 19.66 44.94
C MET A 1 0.77 18.47 44.46
N SER A 2 -0.29 18.71 43.68
CA SER A 2 -1.01 17.63 42.99
C SER A 2 -0.14 17.24 41.80
N ASP A 3 0.30 15.98 41.75
CA ASP A 3 0.98 15.42 40.58
C ASP A 3 -0.03 15.43 39.43
N ALA A 4 0.32 16.06 38.31
CA ALA A 4 -0.56 16.06 37.15
C ALA A 4 -0.63 14.62 36.62
N PRO A 5 -1.81 14.08 36.29
CA PRO A 5 -1.91 12.72 35.78
C PRO A 5 -1.07 12.59 34.50
N VAL A 6 -0.20 11.58 34.47
CA VAL A 6 0.61 11.27 33.28
C VAL A 6 -0.35 10.97 32.12
N PRO A 7 -0.25 11.66 30.98
CA PRO A 7 -1.17 11.46 29.87
C PRO A 7 -1.07 10.03 29.35
N SER A 8 -2.23 9.43 29.02
CA SER A 8 -2.28 8.09 28.42
C SER A 8 -1.51 8.07 27.09
N LEU A 9 -0.98 6.90 26.70
CA LEU A 9 -0.29 6.76 25.40
C LEU A 9 -1.23 7.11 24.23
N LEU A 10 -2.52 6.78 24.34
CA LEU A 10 -3.51 7.16 23.33
C LEU A 10 -3.57 8.69 23.16
N THR A 11 -3.63 9.43 24.27
CA THR A 11 -3.63 10.91 24.26
C THR A 11 -2.33 11.48 23.70
N GLU A 12 -1.19 10.85 23.99
CA GLU A 12 0.10 11.24 23.42
C GLU A 12 0.13 11.06 21.89
N ILE A 13 -0.42 9.96 21.38
CA ILE A 13 -0.51 9.69 19.93
C ILE A 13 -1.45 10.68 19.24
N GLU A 14 -2.63 10.94 19.84
CA GLU A 14 -3.60 11.93 19.33
C GLU A 14 -2.95 13.31 19.20
N ARG A 15 -2.25 13.77 20.25
CA ARG A 15 -1.55 15.04 20.23
C ARG A 15 -0.49 15.08 19.14
N ASP A 16 0.39 14.08 19.08
CA ASP A 16 1.48 14.06 18.10
C ASP A 16 0.97 14.02 16.65
N LEU A 17 -0.15 13.34 16.39
CA LEU A 17 -0.80 13.33 15.10
C LEU A 17 -1.29 14.73 14.69
N LEU A 18 -1.92 15.45 15.63
CA LEU A 18 -2.47 16.81 15.42
C LEU A 18 -1.37 17.88 15.34
N ASP A 19 -0.26 17.69 16.07
CA ASP A 19 0.92 18.55 16.04
C ASP A 19 1.74 18.37 14.74
N GLY A 20 1.33 17.46 13.86
CA GLY A 20 1.95 17.28 12.56
C GLY A 20 3.27 16.51 12.61
N MET A 21 3.50 15.71 13.67
CA MET A 21 4.69 14.85 13.75
C MET A 21 4.78 13.91 12.53
N PRO A 22 6.00 13.46 12.16
CA PRO A 22 6.18 12.51 11.08
C PRO A 22 5.30 11.27 11.28
N VAL A 23 4.59 10.86 10.23
CA VAL A 23 3.64 9.73 10.28
C VAL A 23 4.29 8.46 10.81
N ALA A 24 5.57 8.24 10.45
CA ALA A 24 6.34 7.11 10.94
C ALA A 24 6.50 7.10 12.47
N ASP A 25 6.68 8.25 13.11
CA ASP A 25 6.84 8.33 14.57
C ASP A 25 5.52 8.00 15.27
N VAL A 26 4.41 8.53 14.75
CA VAL A 26 3.05 8.24 15.24
C VAL A 26 2.73 6.74 15.10
N LEU A 27 3.04 6.13 13.96
CA LEU A 27 2.86 4.69 13.73
C LEU A 27 3.69 3.82 14.69
N ARG A 28 4.92 4.22 15.03
CA ARG A 28 5.73 3.47 16.01
C ARG A 28 5.08 3.49 17.39
N LYS A 29 4.52 4.63 17.81
CA LYS A 29 3.74 4.69 19.06
C LYS A 29 2.48 3.84 18.98
N LEU A 30 1.82 3.80 17.83
CA LEU A 30 0.65 2.95 17.62
C LEU A 30 0.98 1.45 17.75
N ILE A 31 2.16 1.00 17.29
CA ILE A 31 2.64 -0.37 17.54
C ILE A 31 2.77 -0.63 19.05
N VAL A 32 3.33 0.31 19.81
CA VAL A 32 3.45 0.19 21.27
C VAL A 32 2.06 0.11 21.91
N LEU A 33 1.11 0.93 21.45
CA LEU A 33 -0.28 0.89 21.92
C LEU A 33 -0.92 -0.47 21.62
N GLY A 34 -0.76 -1.01 20.41
CA GLY A 34 -1.25 -2.35 20.05
C GLY A 34 -0.62 -3.46 20.89
N GLY A 35 0.65 -3.32 21.27
CA GLY A 35 1.31 -4.22 22.21
C GLY A 35 0.70 -4.17 23.61
N ARG A 36 0.37 -2.97 24.12
CA ARG A 36 -0.31 -2.79 25.42
C ARG A 36 -1.75 -3.30 25.41
N ALA A 37 -2.46 -3.08 24.30
CA ALA A 37 -3.82 -3.56 24.10
C ALA A 37 -3.90 -5.08 23.85
N GLY A 38 -2.79 -5.71 23.44
CA GLY A 38 -2.77 -7.11 23.04
C GLY A 38 -3.41 -7.38 21.68
N SER A 39 -3.59 -6.36 20.83
CA SER A 39 -4.12 -6.53 19.46
C SER A 39 -2.98 -6.77 18.47
N SER A 40 -3.02 -7.90 17.77
CA SER A 40 -2.17 -8.18 16.61
C SER A 40 -2.53 -7.30 15.44
N GLU A 41 -3.81 -7.11 15.18
CA GLU A 41 -4.35 -6.37 14.03
C GLU A 41 -3.85 -4.93 14.01
N LEU A 42 -3.87 -4.26 15.17
CA LEU A 42 -3.38 -2.89 15.31
C LEU A 42 -1.87 -2.80 15.07
N ARG A 43 -1.12 -3.79 15.56
CA ARG A 43 0.34 -3.86 15.36
C ARG A 43 0.70 -4.18 13.91
N ASP A 44 -0.03 -5.09 13.29
CA ASP A 44 0.25 -5.58 11.94
C ASP A 44 -0.02 -4.49 10.92
N TRP A 45 -1.16 -3.81 11.01
CA TRP A 45 -1.45 -2.67 10.13
C TRP A 45 -0.39 -1.57 10.29
N ALA A 46 -0.09 -1.15 11.53
CA ALA A 46 0.92 -0.13 11.77
C ALA A 46 2.32 -0.55 11.29
N SER A 47 2.64 -1.84 11.39
CA SER A 47 3.91 -2.40 10.91
C SER A 47 3.97 -2.43 9.38
N GLN A 48 2.88 -2.78 8.71
CA GLN A 48 2.79 -2.76 7.24
C GLN A 48 2.91 -1.34 6.69
N GLU A 49 2.27 -0.36 7.32
CA GLU A 49 2.43 1.05 6.93
C GLU A 49 3.88 1.53 7.08
N LEU A 50 4.56 1.11 8.15
CA LEU A 50 5.95 1.49 8.41
C LEU A 50 6.98 0.78 7.53
N ARG A 51 6.84 -0.53 7.35
CA ARG A 51 7.85 -1.40 6.74
C ARG A 51 7.52 -1.78 5.30
N GLY A 52 6.29 -1.50 4.87
CA GLY A 52 5.78 -1.90 3.57
C GLY A 52 4.98 -3.19 3.59
N TYR A 53 4.48 -3.54 2.41
CA TYR A 53 3.50 -4.57 2.11
C TYR A 53 4.11 -5.74 1.32
N ALA A 54 5.41 -6.00 1.44
CA ALA A 54 6.13 -6.95 0.59
C ALA A 54 5.54 -8.38 0.59
N ASP A 55 4.98 -8.82 1.73
CA ASP A 55 4.38 -10.15 1.91
C ASP A 55 2.87 -10.18 1.64
N VAL A 56 2.29 -9.07 1.17
CA VAL A 56 0.84 -8.92 0.95
C VAL A 56 0.51 -9.13 -0.53
N LEU A 57 -0.58 -9.86 -0.79
CA LEU A 57 -1.07 -10.08 -2.16
C LEU A 57 -1.56 -8.76 -2.77
N VAL A 58 -1.46 -8.63 -4.09
CA VAL A 58 -1.89 -7.42 -4.81
C VAL A 58 -3.36 -7.08 -4.55
N ASP A 59 -4.22 -8.09 -4.46
CA ASP A 59 -5.66 -7.91 -4.24
C ASP A 59 -5.99 -7.44 -2.82
N ASP A 60 -5.13 -7.77 -1.86
CA ASP A 60 -5.25 -7.36 -0.46
C ASP A 60 -4.57 -6.00 -0.19
N LEU A 61 -3.87 -5.44 -1.18
CA LEU A 61 -3.22 -4.15 -1.05
C LEU A 61 -4.28 -3.04 -0.93
N PRO A 62 -4.20 -2.17 0.10
CA PRO A 62 -5.17 -1.11 0.28
C PRO A 62 -5.28 -0.19 -0.93
N ASP A 63 -6.49 0.26 -1.28
CA ASP A 63 -6.71 1.01 -2.53
C ASP A 63 -5.92 2.33 -2.60
N TYR A 64 -5.65 2.98 -1.47
CA TYR A 64 -4.81 4.19 -1.42
C TYR A 64 -3.33 3.92 -1.75
N ARG A 65 -2.90 2.66 -1.84
CA ARG A 65 -1.57 2.25 -2.32
C ARG A 65 -1.54 2.04 -3.84
N LYS A 66 -2.68 2.17 -4.53
CA LYS A 66 -2.82 2.00 -5.99
C LYS A 66 -2.88 3.38 -6.65
N ILE A 67 -1.72 3.92 -7.03
CA ILE A 67 -1.59 5.32 -7.44
C ILE A 67 -1.68 5.44 -8.97
N PRO A 68 -2.53 6.35 -9.51
CA PRO A 68 -2.54 6.65 -10.94
C PRO A 68 -1.17 7.13 -11.40
N ALA A 69 -0.70 6.59 -12.52
CA ALA A 69 0.59 6.95 -13.09
C ALA A 69 0.51 6.92 -14.61
N ILE A 70 1.25 7.81 -15.28
CA ILE A 70 1.39 7.78 -16.74
C ILE A 70 2.65 7.02 -17.11
N ILE A 71 2.67 6.41 -18.29
CA ILE A 71 3.87 5.75 -18.82
C ILE A 71 4.61 6.76 -19.67
N GLN A 72 5.90 6.94 -19.40
CA GLN A 72 6.79 7.79 -20.18
C GLN A 72 8.02 7.01 -20.65
N LEU A 73 8.59 7.45 -21.76
CA LEU A 73 9.86 6.95 -22.24
C LEU A 73 10.82 8.08 -22.62
N ASP A 74 12.12 7.77 -22.48
CA ASP A 74 13.23 8.57 -22.96
C ASP A 74 13.91 7.79 -24.10
N ALA A 75 14.12 8.40 -25.26
CA ALA A 75 14.71 7.75 -26.42
C ALA A 75 15.65 8.68 -27.19
N ILE A 76 16.56 8.09 -27.96
CA ILE A 76 17.36 8.76 -28.98
C ILE A 76 16.77 8.36 -30.34
N VAL A 77 16.59 9.34 -31.23
CA VAL A 77 16.12 9.13 -32.61
C VAL A 77 17.04 9.93 -33.54
N GLY A 78 17.90 9.23 -34.27
CA GLY A 78 18.91 9.88 -35.12
C GLY A 78 19.93 10.66 -34.28
N ALA A 79 20.11 11.95 -34.57
CA ALA A 79 21.02 12.83 -33.84
C ALA A 79 20.36 13.54 -32.63
N GLY A 80 19.06 13.35 -32.41
CA GLY A 80 18.29 14.03 -31.37
C GLY A 80 17.83 13.09 -30.26
N GLY A 81 17.59 13.65 -29.07
CA GLY A 81 16.96 12.96 -27.94
C GLY A 81 15.52 13.45 -27.73
N VAL A 82 14.65 12.52 -27.35
CA VAL A 82 13.29 12.79 -26.86
C VAL A 82 13.22 12.30 -25.43
N SER A 83 12.73 13.15 -24.53
CA SER A 83 12.54 12.80 -23.12
C SER A 83 11.11 13.04 -22.68
N HIS A 84 10.66 12.26 -21.71
CA HIS A 84 9.31 12.34 -21.11
C HIS A 84 8.19 12.16 -22.14
N LEU A 85 8.41 11.36 -23.19
CA LEU A 85 7.37 11.06 -24.16
C LEU A 85 6.31 10.18 -23.50
N THR A 86 5.13 10.73 -23.28
CA THR A 86 4.00 9.98 -22.72
C THR A 86 3.45 9.02 -23.77
N ILE A 87 3.28 7.76 -23.36
CA ILE A 87 2.64 6.71 -24.17
C ILE A 87 1.45 6.12 -23.40
N ALA A 88 0.50 5.57 -24.14
CA ALA A 88 -0.63 4.83 -23.61
C ALA A 88 -0.29 3.34 -23.45
N PRO A 89 -0.95 2.61 -22.53
CA PRO A 89 -0.69 1.18 -22.32
C PRO A 89 -0.86 0.31 -23.58
N HIS A 90 -1.73 0.70 -24.52
CA HIS A 90 -1.93 -0.04 -25.77
C HIS A 90 -0.76 0.10 -26.76
N GLU A 91 0.12 1.08 -26.57
CA GLU A 91 1.34 1.27 -27.37
C GLU A 91 2.48 0.35 -26.90
N LEU A 92 2.35 -0.28 -25.73
CA LEU A 92 3.27 -1.31 -25.28
C LEU A 92 3.13 -2.60 -26.10
N PRO A 93 4.16 -3.46 -26.14
CA PRO A 93 4.07 -4.80 -26.70
C PRO A 93 2.90 -5.60 -26.10
N GLU A 94 2.24 -6.43 -26.91
CA GLU A 94 1.00 -7.15 -26.55
C GLU A 94 1.11 -7.90 -25.22
N GLN A 95 2.27 -8.55 -25.00
CA GLN A 95 2.58 -9.32 -23.79
C GLN A 95 2.59 -8.47 -22.51
N ALA A 96 2.82 -7.17 -22.63
CA ALA A 96 2.87 -6.24 -21.49
C ALA A 96 1.54 -5.53 -21.24
N ARG A 97 0.65 -5.46 -22.24
CA ARG A 97 -0.62 -4.70 -22.17
C ARG A 97 -1.55 -5.21 -21.08
N GLU A 98 -1.52 -6.50 -20.79
CA GLU A 98 -2.37 -7.10 -19.75
C GLU A 98 -1.90 -6.75 -18.34
N HIS A 99 -0.59 -6.60 -18.15
CA HIS A 99 0.03 -6.45 -16.82
C HIS A 99 0.45 -5.02 -16.48
N ILE A 100 0.70 -4.17 -17.48
CA ILE A 100 1.13 -2.79 -17.28
C ILE A 100 -0.01 -1.85 -17.63
N LYS A 101 -0.46 -1.08 -16.64
CA LYS A 101 -1.56 -0.11 -16.74
C LYS A 101 -1.08 1.29 -16.34
N ASN A 102 -1.96 2.28 -16.48
CA ASN A 102 -1.74 3.65 -15.98
C ASN A 102 -1.94 3.75 -14.45
N GLN A 103 -1.38 2.80 -13.72
CA GLN A 103 -1.44 2.71 -12.28
C GLN A 103 -0.22 1.93 -11.80
N VAL A 104 0.37 2.40 -10.70
CA VAL A 104 1.49 1.77 -10.02
C VAL A 104 1.08 1.38 -8.61
N LEU A 105 1.63 0.27 -8.13
CA LEU A 105 1.37 -0.27 -6.80
C LEU A 105 2.54 0.08 -5.86
N PHE A 106 2.26 0.74 -4.74
CA PHE A 106 3.27 1.15 -3.77
C PHE A 106 3.31 0.23 -2.55
N PHE A 107 4.24 -0.71 -2.57
CA PHE A 107 4.51 -1.65 -1.48
C PHE A 107 5.46 -1.11 -0.41
N GLN A 108 6.13 0.00 -0.64
CA GLN A 108 7.18 0.52 0.23
C GLN A 108 6.62 1.07 1.54
N GLY A 109 7.45 1.09 2.59
CA GLY A 109 7.10 1.73 3.85
C GLY A 109 6.92 3.24 3.70
N ILE A 110 6.14 3.86 4.59
CA ILE A 110 5.82 5.30 4.48
C ILE A 110 7.06 6.20 4.47
N GLY A 111 8.12 5.81 5.21
CA GLY A 111 9.37 6.54 5.23
C GLY A 111 10.12 6.51 3.89
N GLU A 112 10.07 5.40 3.16
CA GLU A 112 10.64 5.29 1.83
C GLU A 112 9.86 6.15 0.82
N ILE A 113 8.52 6.13 0.90
CA ILE A 113 7.66 6.97 0.06
C ILE A 113 7.96 8.45 0.33
N GLN A 114 8.12 8.84 1.59
CA GLN A 114 8.51 10.21 1.96
C GLN A 114 9.87 10.59 1.34
N ALA A 115 10.86 9.70 1.41
CA ALA A 115 12.17 9.94 0.80
C ALA A 115 12.10 10.06 -0.74
N MET A 116 11.19 9.31 -1.39
CA MET A 116 10.93 9.47 -2.83
C MET A 116 10.33 10.85 -3.16
N ILE A 117 9.42 11.35 -2.32
CA ILE A 117 8.84 12.70 -2.46
C ILE A 117 9.93 13.75 -2.32
N ASP A 118 10.73 13.67 -1.25
CA ASP A 118 11.79 14.64 -0.95
C ASP A 118 12.89 14.63 -2.04
N GLY A 119 13.16 13.46 -2.62
CA GLY A 119 14.08 13.28 -3.74
C GLY A 119 13.51 13.64 -5.11
N SER A 120 12.22 13.99 -5.20
CA SER A 120 11.62 14.40 -6.48
C SER A 120 12.18 15.77 -6.88
N GLY A 121 12.95 15.81 -7.98
CA GLY A 121 13.60 17.04 -8.46
C GLY A 121 12.60 18.10 -8.96
N GLU A 122 13.10 19.10 -9.69
CA GLU A 122 12.29 20.25 -10.15
C GLU A 122 11.00 19.88 -10.90
N GLY A 123 10.97 18.72 -11.57
CA GLY A 123 9.79 18.19 -12.27
C GLY A 123 8.68 17.63 -11.36
N LYS A 124 8.89 17.58 -10.04
CA LYS A 124 7.94 17.06 -9.03
C LYS A 124 7.32 15.70 -9.41
N THR A 125 8.12 14.87 -10.06
CA THR A 125 7.73 13.52 -10.47
C THR A 125 8.76 12.51 -9.97
N VAL A 126 8.26 11.35 -9.57
CA VAL A 126 9.05 10.19 -9.19
C VAL A 126 8.98 9.20 -10.34
N ARG A 127 10.16 8.81 -10.84
CA ARG A 127 10.28 7.78 -11.89
C ARG A 127 10.26 6.41 -11.21
N VAL A 128 9.29 5.57 -11.56
CA VAL A 128 9.19 4.19 -11.08
C VAL A 128 9.36 3.24 -12.25
N SER A 129 10.32 2.31 -12.15
CA SER A 129 10.61 1.34 -13.19
C SER A 129 9.41 0.46 -13.54
N LEU A 130 9.24 0.18 -14.83
CA LEU A 130 8.30 -0.84 -15.29
C LEU A 130 8.87 -2.25 -15.03
N PRO A 131 8.01 -3.25 -14.78
CA PRO A 131 8.43 -4.65 -14.83
C PRO A 131 9.05 -4.98 -16.19
N GLY A 132 10.32 -5.41 -16.18
CA GLY A 132 11.04 -5.76 -17.40
C GLY A 132 11.36 -4.58 -18.32
N GLU A 133 11.47 -3.34 -17.81
CA GLU A 133 11.68 -2.11 -18.58
C GLU A 133 12.69 -2.24 -19.73
N ARG A 134 13.84 -2.90 -19.49
CA ARG A 134 14.91 -3.05 -20.49
C ARG A 134 14.52 -3.97 -21.64
N VAL A 135 13.79 -5.04 -21.34
CA VAL A 135 13.31 -5.98 -22.36
C VAL A 135 12.21 -5.32 -23.18
N LEU A 136 11.32 -4.55 -22.54
CA LEU A 136 10.30 -3.77 -23.22
C LEU A 136 10.91 -2.75 -24.17
N ALA A 137 11.92 -1.99 -23.73
CA ALA A 137 12.65 -1.04 -24.57
C ALA A 137 13.24 -1.72 -25.82
N GLN A 138 13.93 -2.86 -25.65
CA GLN A 138 14.50 -3.61 -26.77
C GLN A 138 13.44 -4.12 -27.76
N TRP A 139 12.30 -4.59 -27.27
CA TRP A 139 11.20 -5.04 -28.13
C TRP A 139 10.57 -3.88 -28.91
N MET A 140 10.36 -2.74 -28.25
CA MET A 140 9.82 -1.55 -28.89
C MET A 140 10.79 -0.98 -29.93
N ASP A 141 12.10 -0.95 -29.65
CA ASP A 141 13.12 -0.56 -30.64
C ASP A 141 13.12 -1.50 -31.84
N LYS A 142 13.10 -2.82 -31.62
CA LYS A 142 13.03 -3.80 -32.71
C LYS A 142 11.74 -3.66 -33.54
N ALA A 143 10.61 -3.43 -32.88
CA ALA A 143 9.31 -3.25 -33.53
C ALA A 143 9.22 -1.96 -34.34
N SER A 144 9.95 -0.91 -33.96
CA SER A 144 10.00 0.36 -34.71
C SER A 144 10.60 0.21 -36.11
N GLY A 145 11.48 -0.77 -36.30
CA GLY A 145 12.24 -0.96 -37.54
C GLY A 145 13.25 0.15 -37.85
N ASN A 146 13.41 1.15 -36.96
CA ASN A 146 14.32 2.27 -37.15
C ASN A 146 15.69 1.97 -36.50
N PRO A 147 16.77 1.75 -37.28
CA PRO A 147 18.08 1.43 -36.73
C PRO A 147 18.75 2.59 -35.98
N TYR A 148 18.20 3.80 -36.08
CA TYR A 148 18.67 4.99 -35.37
C TYR A 148 17.83 5.33 -34.14
N GLN A 149 16.85 4.49 -33.79
CA GLN A 149 16.07 4.64 -32.57
C GLN A 149 16.64 3.74 -31.47
N HIS A 150 16.83 4.33 -30.29
CA HIS A 150 17.15 3.60 -29.06
C HIS A 150 16.37 4.16 -27.88
N ILE A 151 15.51 3.34 -27.29
CA ILE A 151 14.80 3.68 -26.06
C ILE A 151 15.73 3.43 -24.86
N ASN A 152 16.06 4.50 -24.14
CA ASN A 152 16.96 4.46 -22.99
C ASN A 152 16.24 4.07 -21.71
N ALA A 153 14.98 4.50 -21.55
CA ALA A 153 14.18 4.24 -20.37
C ALA A 153 12.69 4.21 -20.71
N ILE A 154 11.95 3.32 -20.06
CA ILE A 154 10.48 3.33 -20.03
C ILE A 154 10.06 3.15 -18.58
N TYR A 155 9.28 4.07 -18.05
CA TYR A 155 8.97 4.14 -16.62
C TYR A 155 7.57 4.69 -16.39
N TRP A 156 6.99 4.39 -15.23
CA TRP A 156 5.88 5.17 -14.70
C TRP A 156 6.39 6.51 -14.19
N SER A 157 5.76 7.59 -14.63
CA SER A 157 5.93 8.92 -14.07
C SER A 157 4.79 9.18 -13.09
N VAL A 158 5.14 9.28 -11.80
CA VAL A 158 4.20 9.47 -10.69
C VAL A 158 4.38 10.89 -10.17
N SER A 159 3.31 11.65 -9.97
CA SER A 159 3.46 12.99 -9.37
C SER A 159 3.80 12.88 -7.89
N ALA A 160 4.70 13.73 -7.41
CA ALA A 160 5.03 13.83 -5.99
C ALA A 160 3.78 14.13 -5.15
N SER A 161 2.87 14.95 -5.68
CA SER A 161 1.57 15.25 -5.05
C SER A 161 0.66 14.04 -4.87
N ALA A 162 0.72 13.05 -5.77
CA ALA A 162 -0.06 11.83 -5.61
C ALA A 162 0.49 10.95 -4.49
N LEU A 163 1.81 10.96 -4.30
CA LEU A 163 2.47 10.29 -3.18
C LEU A 163 2.25 11.03 -1.86
N GLU A 164 2.27 12.36 -1.86
CA GLU A 164 1.82 13.16 -0.71
C GLU A 164 0.39 12.79 -0.33
N GLY A 165 -0.51 12.66 -1.32
CA GLY A 165 -1.87 12.20 -1.11
C GLY A 165 -1.96 10.80 -0.48
N LEU A 166 -1.07 9.86 -0.86
CA LEU A 166 -0.96 8.56 -0.20
C LEU A 166 -0.58 8.71 1.28
N VAL A 167 0.45 9.50 1.58
CA VAL A 167 0.88 9.75 2.97
C VAL A 167 -0.24 10.38 3.78
N ASP A 168 -0.99 11.31 3.19
CA ASP A 168 -2.11 11.97 3.84
C ASP A 168 -3.28 10.99 4.09
N GLN A 169 -3.54 10.06 3.16
CA GLN A 169 -4.51 8.98 3.36
C GLN A 169 -4.17 8.06 4.54
N VAL A 170 -2.87 7.83 4.82
CA VAL A 170 -2.42 7.11 6.02
C VAL A 170 -2.67 7.94 7.27
N ARG A 171 -2.39 9.25 7.23
CA ARG A 171 -2.66 10.18 8.33
C ARG A 171 -4.16 10.26 8.66
N THR A 172 -5.02 10.30 7.65
CA THR A 172 -6.48 10.28 7.84
C THR A 172 -6.93 8.99 8.52
N ARG A 173 -6.44 7.83 8.08
CA ARG A 173 -6.77 6.55 8.72
C ARG A 173 -6.27 6.45 10.15
N LEU A 174 -5.10 7.01 10.45
CA LEU A 174 -4.65 7.15 11.84
C LEU A 174 -5.63 7.97 12.66
N ALA A 175 -6.09 9.12 12.16
CA ALA A 175 -7.05 9.96 12.87
C ALA A 175 -8.37 9.23 13.13
N GLU A 176 -8.90 8.56 12.12
CA GLU A 176 -10.13 7.76 12.22
C GLU A 176 -9.97 6.63 13.23
N LEU A 177 -8.86 5.89 13.16
CA LEU A 177 -8.55 4.80 14.08
C LEU A 177 -8.45 5.29 15.52
N LEU A 178 -7.75 6.39 15.78
CA LEU A 178 -7.65 6.96 17.12
C LEU A 178 -9.03 7.42 17.62
N GLY A 179 -9.86 8.00 16.75
CA GLY A 179 -11.24 8.36 17.08
C GLY A 179 -12.08 7.14 17.50
N GLU A 180 -12.02 6.04 16.76
CA GLU A 180 -12.71 4.79 17.10
C GLU A 180 -12.17 4.19 18.40
N LEU A 181 -10.84 4.15 18.58
CA LEU A 181 -10.20 3.69 19.82
C LEU A 181 -10.63 4.54 21.03
N ARG A 182 -10.70 5.87 20.87
CA ARG A 182 -11.12 6.80 21.91
C ARG A 182 -12.58 6.62 22.29
N ALA A 183 -13.45 6.35 21.33
CA ALA A 183 -14.87 6.12 21.57
C ALA A 183 -15.13 4.86 22.41
N VAL A 184 -14.29 3.83 22.26
CA VAL A 184 -14.47 2.55 22.97
C VAL A 184 -13.60 2.40 24.23
N THR A 185 -12.57 3.24 24.41
CA THR A 185 -11.67 3.17 25.57
C THR A 185 -12.23 3.98 26.75
N PRO A 186 -12.52 3.35 27.91
CA PRO A 186 -12.94 4.09 29.10
C PRO A 186 -11.93 5.15 29.51
N ALA A 187 -12.40 6.30 30.01
CA ALA A 187 -11.53 7.43 30.36
C ALA A 187 -10.49 7.12 31.45
N ASN A 188 -10.72 6.09 32.27
CA ASN A 188 -9.83 5.61 33.33
C ASN A 188 -8.95 4.43 32.92
N ALA A 189 -9.01 3.97 31.66
CA ALA A 189 -8.21 2.87 31.15
C ALA A 189 -6.95 3.38 30.43
N ASP A 190 -5.82 2.74 30.66
CA ASP A 190 -4.54 3.09 30.04
C ASP A 190 -4.43 2.68 28.55
N ALA A 191 -5.20 1.68 28.14
CA ALA A 191 -5.25 1.15 26.79
C ALA A 191 -6.62 0.49 26.50
N PRO A 192 -7.04 0.41 25.23
CA PRO A 192 -8.18 -0.41 24.82
C PRO A 192 -7.91 -1.90 25.07
N THR A 193 -8.96 -2.70 25.18
CA THR A 193 -8.85 -4.16 25.14
C THR A 193 -8.48 -4.64 23.73
N ALA A 194 -7.96 -5.87 23.62
CA ALA A 194 -7.57 -6.46 22.34
C ALA A 194 -8.73 -6.49 21.33
N SER A 195 -9.94 -6.85 21.77
CA SER A 195 -11.13 -6.92 20.92
C SER A 195 -11.59 -5.53 20.45
N GLN A 196 -11.53 -4.52 21.33
CA GLN A 196 -11.84 -3.13 20.98
C GLN A 196 -10.87 -2.59 19.92
N ALA A 197 -9.57 -2.84 20.09
CA ALA A 197 -8.55 -2.41 19.15
C ALA A 197 -8.68 -3.14 17.80
N ALA A 198 -8.89 -4.45 17.80
CA ALA A 198 -9.11 -5.23 16.58
C ALA A 198 -10.36 -4.76 15.81
N ASN A 199 -11.45 -4.46 16.52
CA ASN A 199 -12.66 -3.96 15.91
C ASN A 199 -12.45 -2.57 15.26
N ALA A 200 -11.74 -1.65 15.93
CA ALA A 200 -11.43 -0.35 15.37
C ALA A 200 -10.62 -0.47 14.05
N VAL A 201 -9.63 -1.36 13.99
CA VAL A 201 -8.87 -1.64 12.76
C VAL A 201 -9.80 -2.16 11.67
N ASN A 202 -10.67 -3.11 11.98
CA ASN A 202 -11.59 -3.66 10.99
C ASN A 202 -12.57 -2.63 10.45
N ILE A 203 -13.06 -1.70 11.27
CA ILE A 203 -13.96 -0.63 10.83
C ILE A 203 -13.23 0.34 9.87
N VAL A 204 -12.02 0.76 10.23
CA VAL A 204 -11.31 1.84 9.51
C VAL A 204 -10.57 1.33 8.28
N ILE A 205 -9.97 0.14 8.37
CA ILE A 205 -9.10 -0.41 7.31
C ILE A 205 -9.88 -1.31 6.35
N HIS A 206 -10.76 -2.17 6.89
CA HIS A 206 -11.49 -3.17 6.10
C HIS A 206 -12.96 -2.81 5.86
N GLY A 207 -13.52 -1.90 6.66
CA GLY A 207 -14.92 -1.49 6.58
C GLY A 207 -15.16 -0.63 5.35
N LYS A 208 -16.02 -1.09 4.44
CA LYS A 208 -16.58 -0.26 3.38
C LYS A 208 -17.51 0.80 3.98
N GLY A 209 -16.98 1.85 4.60
CA GLY A 209 -17.64 3.13 4.90
C GLY A 209 -18.91 3.14 5.77
N ASN A 210 -19.50 1.99 6.11
CA ASN A 210 -20.71 1.93 6.92
C ASN A 210 -20.34 1.93 8.41
N ARG A 211 -20.22 3.13 8.95
CA ARG A 211 -20.17 3.38 10.40
C ARG A 211 -21.52 3.00 11.00
N VAL A 212 -21.62 1.81 11.57
CA VAL A 212 -22.78 1.44 12.40
C VAL A 212 -22.51 1.94 13.82
N ASN A 213 -23.08 3.10 14.16
CA ASN A 213 -23.17 3.54 15.55
C ASN A 213 -24.07 2.57 16.31
N VAL A 214 -23.49 1.60 17.01
CA VAL A 214 -24.21 0.84 18.02
C VAL A 214 -24.17 1.66 19.30
N ALA A 215 -25.20 2.47 19.52
CA ALA A 215 -25.45 3.04 20.83
C ALA A 215 -25.76 1.87 21.78
N HIS A 216 -24.84 1.57 22.70
CA HIS A 216 -25.16 0.73 23.85
C HIS A 216 -26.15 1.51 24.71
N ALA A 217 -27.42 1.12 24.65
CA ALA A 217 -28.41 1.53 25.62
C ALA A 217 -28.26 0.64 26.86
N ASP A 218 -27.75 1.21 27.95
CA ASP A 218 -27.95 0.65 29.28
C ASP A 218 -29.45 0.79 29.63
N GLY A 219 -30.22 -0.26 29.38
CA GLY A 219 -31.65 -0.27 29.63
C GLY A 219 -32.34 -1.51 29.08
N GLU A 220 -32.66 -2.42 29.99
CA GLU A 220 -33.50 -3.61 29.90
C GLU A 220 -34.44 -3.71 28.66
N SER A 221 -34.27 -4.81 27.91
CA SER A 221 -35.17 -5.36 26.88
C SER A 221 -35.29 -4.63 25.54
N ALA A 222 -34.41 -4.97 24.60
CA ALA A 222 -34.73 -4.95 23.16
C ALA A 222 -33.96 -6.07 22.41
N SER A 223 -34.65 -7.16 22.08
CA SER A 223 -34.13 -8.19 21.18
C SER A 223 -34.36 -7.75 19.73
N ALA A 224 -33.32 -7.28 19.05
CA ALA A 224 -33.33 -7.11 17.61
C ALA A 224 -32.69 -8.36 16.96
N SER A 225 -33.51 -9.19 16.30
CA SER A 225 -33.02 -10.31 15.49
C SER A 225 -32.44 -9.77 14.18
N VAL A 226 -31.11 -9.81 14.04
CA VAL A 226 -30.45 -9.59 12.75
C VAL A 226 -30.54 -10.90 11.97
N LYS A 227 -31.26 -10.90 10.84
CA LYS A 227 -31.11 -11.95 9.84
C LYS A 227 -29.74 -11.78 9.18
N VAL A 228 -28.81 -12.62 9.60
CA VAL A 228 -27.54 -12.84 8.89
C VAL A 228 -27.89 -13.61 7.62
N ASP A 229 -27.68 -12.99 6.47
CA ASP A 229 -27.66 -13.70 5.20
C ASP A 229 -26.40 -14.58 5.20
N GLN A 230 -26.58 -15.89 5.37
CA GLN A 230 -25.50 -16.87 5.31
C GLN A 230 -25.09 -17.05 3.85
N SER A 231 -24.09 -16.28 3.43
CA SER A 231 -23.19 -16.73 2.36
C SER A 231 -22.03 -17.48 3.02
N ALA A 232 -21.89 -18.74 2.64
CA ALA A 232 -21.10 -19.77 3.30
C ALA A 232 -19.57 -19.50 3.32
N ASP A 233 -18.96 -19.88 4.47
CA ASP A 233 -17.62 -20.44 4.74
C ASP A 233 -16.38 -19.80 4.06
N GLY A 234 -15.34 -19.27 4.74
CA GLY A 234 -14.94 -19.19 6.15
C GLY A 234 -13.62 -18.37 6.27
N PRO A 235 -13.10 -18.08 7.48
CA PRO A 235 -11.92 -17.23 7.69
C PRO A 235 -10.61 -18.00 7.43
N PHE A 236 -9.81 -17.52 6.48
CA PHE A 236 -8.68 -18.22 5.85
C PHE A 236 -7.34 -18.16 6.61
N TRP A 237 -7.33 -17.76 7.88
CA TRP A 237 -6.09 -17.71 8.68
C TRP A 237 -5.91 -18.97 9.53
N THR A 238 -5.52 -20.06 8.88
CA THR A 238 -4.72 -21.13 9.51
C THR A 238 -3.37 -21.22 8.82
N LEU A 239 -2.43 -20.46 9.38
CA LEU A 239 -0.99 -20.58 9.14
C LEU A 239 -0.54 -21.98 9.62
N GLY A 240 -0.04 -22.85 8.73
CA GLY A 240 0.53 -24.12 9.20
C GLY A 240 0.88 -25.21 8.20
N ARG A 241 0.47 -25.16 6.92
CA ARG A 241 0.76 -26.28 5.99
C ARG A 241 0.99 -25.97 4.52
N ARG A 242 1.42 -24.76 4.16
CA ARG A 242 1.89 -24.47 2.79
C ARG A 242 3.19 -23.67 2.77
N ILE A 243 4.17 -24.13 3.54
CA ILE A 243 5.58 -23.89 3.21
C ILE A 243 5.86 -24.76 1.98
N GLY A 244 5.83 -24.17 0.77
CA GLY A 244 6.17 -24.90 -0.45
C GLY A 244 5.69 -24.35 -1.81
N ALA A 245 4.98 -23.22 -1.90
CA ALA A 245 4.38 -22.84 -3.19
C ALA A 245 4.65 -21.41 -3.72
N ILE A 246 5.31 -20.50 -3.00
CA ILE A 246 5.44 -19.09 -3.45
C ILE A 246 6.89 -18.59 -3.37
N VAL A 247 7.82 -19.41 -3.85
CA VAL A 247 9.05 -18.93 -4.52
C VAL A 247 8.93 -19.14 -6.05
N VAL A 248 7.78 -19.66 -6.51
CA VAL A 248 7.51 -20.14 -7.87
C VAL A 248 6.51 -19.19 -8.58
N GLY A 249 6.59 -17.88 -8.31
CA GLY A 249 5.76 -16.87 -9.00
C GLY A 249 6.59 -16.01 -9.94
N LEU A 250 7.62 -15.36 -9.39
CA LEU A 250 8.55 -14.54 -10.18
C LEU A 250 9.70 -15.37 -10.78
N ALA A 251 10.14 -16.43 -10.08
CA ALA A 251 11.19 -17.30 -10.58
C ALA A 251 10.73 -18.20 -11.73
N THR A 252 9.46 -18.63 -11.78
CA THR A 252 8.91 -19.42 -12.91
C THR A 252 8.64 -18.59 -14.13
N VAL A 253 8.17 -17.35 -13.99
CA VAL A 253 8.00 -16.46 -15.16
C VAL A 253 9.37 -16.08 -15.74
N ALA A 254 10.37 -15.81 -14.89
CA ALA A 254 11.74 -15.62 -15.36
C ALA A 254 12.36 -16.92 -15.92
N ALA A 255 12.14 -18.07 -15.30
CA ALA A 255 12.72 -19.35 -15.73
C ALA A 255 12.06 -19.93 -16.99
N THR A 256 10.75 -19.76 -17.21
CA THR A 256 10.10 -20.18 -18.46
C THR A 256 10.55 -19.33 -19.64
N VAL A 257 10.77 -18.04 -19.42
CA VAL A 257 11.33 -17.14 -20.44
C VAL A 257 12.79 -17.49 -20.76
N ILE A 258 13.61 -17.80 -19.75
CA ILE A 258 15.02 -18.21 -19.95
C ILE A 258 15.14 -19.61 -20.58
N ALA A 259 14.32 -20.58 -20.15
CA ALA A 259 14.35 -21.96 -20.67
C ALA A 259 13.85 -22.03 -22.12
N TRP A 260 12.88 -21.21 -22.50
CA TRP A 260 12.43 -21.10 -23.90
C TRP A 260 13.48 -20.43 -24.80
N TRP A 261 14.26 -19.48 -24.26
CA TRP A 261 15.38 -18.85 -24.96
C TRP A 261 16.56 -19.80 -25.23
N GLN A 262 16.87 -20.73 -24.32
CA GLN A 262 17.93 -21.73 -24.55
C GLN A 262 17.57 -22.76 -25.64
N PHE A 263 16.28 -23.03 -25.85
CA PHE A 263 15.80 -23.98 -26.86
C PHE A 263 15.81 -23.42 -28.30
N GLN A 264 15.78 -22.08 -28.48
CA GLN A 264 15.86 -21.45 -29.80
C GLN A 264 17.29 -21.07 -30.23
N GLY A 265 18.26 -21.09 -29.33
CA GLY A 265 19.68 -20.87 -29.66
C GLY A 265 20.42 -22.12 -30.14
N SER A 266 19.74 -23.27 -30.24
CA SER A 266 20.31 -24.56 -30.61
C SER A 266 19.64 -25.21 -31.85
N ALA A 267 18.92 -24.41 -32.64
CA ALA A 267 18.41 -24.78 -33.97
C ALA A 267 18.90 -23.78 -35.03
#